data_AF-A0A958LGN4-F1
#
_entry.id   AF-A0A958LGN4-F1
#
_cell.length_a   1.000
_cell.length_b   1.000
_cell.length_c   1.000
_cell.angle_alpha   90.00
_cell.angle_beta   90.00
_cell.angle_gamma   90.00
#
_symmetry.space_group_name_H-M   'P 1'
#
loop_
_entity.id
_entity.type
_entity.pdbx_description
1 polymer ?
#
loop_
_entity_poly.entity_id
_entity_poly.type
_entity_poly.pdbx_seq_one_letter_code
_entity_poly.pdbx_strand_id
1 'polypeptide(L)'
;SESGIRRFIAHFEFLKKSWRIPGHYILSSLNNFPADCGLASSASSFAALTRATAKLARLKGQVAESELSLPCLSEMSRRGSGSSCRSFYSPWSLWQRGGAEPLHNTELVLLHQVVVVESGKKSVSSSEAHRRVPSSALFKGRPERAEARLKSLIQVIAESDWRHGFEICWSEFWDMHALFETSFPSFGYMKPASLAVLELIRKEWEVNQDGPWVTMDAGANVHLLYREDQKNLAQNLKTSLQKFGKVLGL
;
A
#
# COMPACT_ATOMS: atom_id res chain seq x y z
N SER A 1 0.92 6.08 -17.49
CA SER A 1 -0.25 5.97 -18.40
C SER A 1 -0.85 7.36 -18.59
N GLU A 2 -1.54 7.60 -19.72
CA GLU A 2 -2.16 8.90 -20.00
C GLU A 2 -3.18 9.32 -18.93
N SER A 3 -4.03 8.40 -18.49
CA SER A 3 -4.96 8.63 -17.36
C SER A 3 -4.23 9.04 -16.07
N GLY A 4 -3.08 8.42 -15.78
CA GLY A 4 -2.25 8.78 -14.63
C GLY A 4 -1.70 10.21 -14.74
N ILE A 5 -1.21 10.60 -15.92
CA ILE A 5 -0.72 11.96 -16.19
C ILE A 5 -1.84 12.99 -15.98
N ARG A 6 -3.03 12.73 -16.54
CA ARG A 6 -4.20 13.63 -16.37
C ARG A 6 -4.57 13.81 -14.90
N ARG A 7 -4.62 12.74 -14.10
CA ARG A 7 -4.89 12.82 -12.66
C ARG A 7 -3.80 13.58 -11.90
N PHE A 8 -2.54 13.37 -12.26
CA PHE A 8 -1.40 14.04 -11.62
C PHE A 8 -1.42 15.56 -11.87
N ILE A 9 -1.68 15.97 -13.13
CA ILE A 9 -1.85 17.38 -13.51
C ILE A 9 -3.08 17.98 -12.82
N ALA A 10 -4.22 17.29 -12.83
CA ALA A 10 -5.44 17.77 -12.17
C ALA A 10 -5.24 17.98 -10.66
N HIS A 11 -4.48 17.09 -10.01
CA HIS A 11 -4.12 17.25 -8.60
C HIS A 11 -3.23 18.47 -8.38
N PHE A 12 -2.22 18.68 -9.23
CA PHE A 12 -1.38 19.87 -9.15
C PHE A 12 -2.18 21.17 -9.34
N GLU A 13 -3.09 21.21 -10.31
CA GLU A 13 -3.96 22.38 -10.52
C GLU A 13 -4.90 22.63 -9.33
N PHE A 14 -5.42 21.56 -8.70
CA PHE A 14 -6.15 21.66 -7.44
C PHE A 14 -5.29 22.29 -6.33
N LEU A 15 -4.06 21.83 -6.15
CA LEU A 15 -3.14 22.38 -5.14
C LEU A 15 -2.78 23.85 -5.44
N LYS A 16 -2.45 24.18 -6.70
CA LYS A 16 -2.18 25.54 -7.13
C LYS A 16 -3.35 26.47 -6.83
N LYS A 17 -4.58 26.05 -7.14
CA LYS A 17 -5.79 26.82 -6.85
C LYS A 17 -5.99 27.01 -5.34
N SER A 18 -5.77 25.95 -4.57
CA SER A 18 -5.94 25.97 -3.10
C SER A 18 -4.98 26.95 -2.44
N TRP A 19 -3.73 27.01 -2.89
CA TRP A 19 -2.69 27.90 -2.35
C TRP A 19 -2.37 29.09 -3.25
N ARG A 20 -3.28 29.47 -4.17
CA ARG A 20 -3.17 30.64 -5.05
C ARG A 20 -1.81 30.80 -5.75
N ILE A 21 -1.16 29.69 -6.13
CA ILE A 21 0.17 29.71 -6.74
C ILE A 21 0.06 30.18 -8.20
N PRO A 22 0.68 31.31 -8.58
CA PRO A 22 0.60 31.83 -9.93
C PRO A 22 1.60 31.14 -10.88
N GLY A 23 1.32 31.21 -12.18
CA GLY A 23 2.24 30.83 -13.25
C GLY A 23 2.11 29.40 -13.77
N HIS A 24 2.99 29.07 -14.72
CA HIS A 24 3.10 27.77 -15.36
C HIS A 24 4.34 27.03 -14.84
N TYR A 25 4.21 25.71 -14.71
CA TYR A 25 5.24 24.86 -14.13
C TYR A 25 5.41 23.61 -14.97
N ILE A 26 6.66 23.15 -15.06
CA ILE A 26 6.98 21.82 -15.60
C ILE A 26 7.03 20.87 -14.41
N LEU A 27 6.21 19.83 -14.44
CA LEU A 27 6.20 18.78 -13.42
C LEU A 27 7.11 17.64 -13.87
N SER A 28 8.11 17.31 -13.05
CA SER A 28 8.94 16.12 -13.22
C SER A 28 8.86 15.26 -11.96
N SER A 29 8.60 13.96 -12.14
CA SER A 29 8.48 13.00 -11.05
C SER A 29 9.15 11.70 -11.46
N LEU A 30 9.95 11.16 -10.56
CA LEU A 30 10.68 9.90 -10.74
C LEU A 30 10.42 9.01 -9.52
N ASN A 31 10.56 7.70 -9.70
CA ASN A 31 10.59 6.74 -8.61
C ASN A 31 11.82 5.84 -8.79
N ASN A 32 12.33 5.29 -7.69
CA ASN A 32 13.48 4.40 -7.67
C ASN A 32 13.09 2.92 -7.54
N PHE A 33 11.79 2.60 -7.67
CA PHE A 33 11.36 1.21 -7.80
C PHE A 33 11.68 0.74 -9.23
N PRO A 34 12.02 -0.54 -9.44
CA PRO A 34 12.23 -1.01 -10.80
C PRO A 34 10.91 -0.86 -11.58
N ALA A 35 11.03 -0.40 -12.83
CA ALA A 35 9.88 -0.20 -13.71
C ALA A 35 9.02 -1.48 -13.79
N ASP A 36 7.70 -1.32 -13.90
CA ASP A 36 6.73 -2.40 -14.07
C ASP A 36 6.63 -3.44 -12.94
N CYS A 37 7.24 -3.22 -11.77
CA CYS A 37 7.15 -4.14 -10.63
C CYS A 37 5.81 -4.10 -9.89
N GLY A 38 4.73 -3.52 -10.42
CA GLY A 38 3.39 -3.57 -9.82
C GLY A 38 3.20 -2.90 -8.44
N LEU A 39 4.27 -2.34 -7.85
CA LEU A 39 4.28 -1.62 -6.57
C LEU A 39 3.46 -0.33 -6.65
N ALA A 40 2.84 0.08 -5.53
CA ALA A 40 1.91 1.20 -5.42
C ALA A 40 2.53 2.59 -5.68
N SER A 41 2.95 2.87 -6.92
CA SER A 41 3.62 4.11 -7.34
C SER A 41 2.70 5.35 -7.29
N SER A 42 1.38 5.16 -7.32
CA SER A 42 0.43 6.28 -7.29
C SER A 42 0.31 6.91 -5.89
N ALA A 43 0.42 6.17 -4.80
CA ALA A 43 0.30 6.75 -3.46
C ALA A 43 1.49 7.70 -3.18
N SER A 44 2.70 7.19 -3.38
CA SER A 44 3.94 7.94 -3.12
C SER A 44 4.11 9.14 -4.04
N SER A 45 3.76 9.03 -5.33
CA SER A 45 3.86 10.15 -6.27
C SER A 45 2.93 11.31 -5.92
N PHE A 46 1.68 11.03 -5.53
CA PHE A 46 0.73 12.09 -5.15
C PHE A 46 1.10 12.73 -3.80
N ALA A 47 1.62 11.96 -2.85
CA ALA A 47 2.17 12.50 -1.61
C ALA A 47 3.38 13.41 -1.87
N ALA A 48 4.32 12.96 -2.72
CA ALA A 48 5.49 13.74 -3.12
C ALA A 48 5.10 15.04 -3.84
N LEU A 49 4.16 14.98 -4.78
CA LEU A 49 3.64 16.17 -5.47
C LEU A 49 3.00 17.16 -4.49
N THR A 50 2.22 16.67 -3.53
CA THR A 50 1.58 17.51 -2.51
C THR A 50 2.63 18.21 -1.65
N ARG A 51 3.66 17.49 -1.16
CA ARG A 51 4.76 18.08 -0.40
C ARG A 51 5.59 19.07 -1.20
N ALA A 52 5.90 18.75 -2.46
CA ALA A 52 6.66 19.64 -3.34
C ALA A 52 5.91 20.95 -3.61
N THR A 53 4.59 20.86 -3.86
CA THR A 53 3.74 22.02 -4.10
C THR A 53 3.52 22.84 -2.83
N ALA A 54 3.42 22.20 -1.66
CA ALA A 54 3.39 22.88 -0.35
C ALA A 54 4.67 23.70 -0.11
N LYS A 55 5.84 23.10 -0.40
CA LYS A 55 7.13 23.81 -0.32
C LYS A 55 7.17 25.00 -1.28
N LEU A 56 6.65 24.85 -2.49
CA LEU A 56 6.53 25.96 -3.45
C LEU A 56 5.61 27.07 -2.93
N ALA A 57 4.43 26.74 -2.40
CA ALA A 57 3.49 27.69 -1.83
C ALA A 57 4.13 28.51 -0.69
N ARG A 58 4.88 27.82 0.19
CA ARG A 58 5.66 28.45 1.27
C ARG A 58 6.69 29.44 0.73
N LEU A 59 7.49 29.03 -0.25
CA LEU A 59 8.51 29.88 -0.87
C LEU A 59 7.91 31.13 -1.56
N LYS A 60 6.67 31.03 -2.04
CA LYS A 60 5.94 32.14 -2.67
C LYS A 60 5.17 33.01 -1.67
N GLY A 61 5.20 32.68 -0.37
CA GLY A 61 4.46 33.39 0.67
C GLY A 61 2.93 33.36 0.48
N GLN A 62 2.41 32.32 -0.18
CA GLN A 62 0.99 32.25 -0.57
C GLN A 62 0.08 31.52 0.43
N VAL A 63 0.67 30.97 1.50
CA VAL A 63 -0.02 30.06 2.42
C VAL A 63 0.49 30.28 3.84
N ALA A 64 -0.41 30.22 4.82
CA ALA A 64 -0.03 30.28 6.23
C ALA A 64 0.63 28.95 6.66
N GLU A 65 1.59 29.01 7.59
CA GLU A 65 2.28 27.81 8.08
C GLU A 65 1.31 26.79 8.69
N SER A 66 0.20 27.25 9.28
CA SER A 66 -0.87 26.40 9.82
C SER A 66 -1.52 25.49 8.78
N GLU A 67 -1.63 25.95 7.52
CA GLU A 67 -2.21 25.19 6.41
C GLU A 67 -1.25 24.15 5.83
N LEU A 68 0.02 24.16 6.27
CA LEU A 68 1.06 23.24 5.84
C LEU A 68 1.33 22.12 6.86
N SER A 69 0.45 21.96 7.86
CA SER A 69 0.52 20.87 8.82
C SER A 69 0.42 19.50 8.14
N LEU A 70 1.03 18.46 8.72
CA LEU A 70 0.97 17.09 8.17
C LEU A 70 -0.47 16.59 7.94
N PRO A 71 -1.43 16.78 8.87
CA PRO A 71 -2.83 16.43 8.62
C PRO A 71 -3.44 17.15 7.42
N CYS A 72 -3.17 18.45 7.25
CA CYS A 72 -3.64 19.21 6.09
C CYS A 72 -3.07 18.66 4.78
N LEU A 73 -1.75 18.41 4.73
CA LEU A 73 -1.10 17.87 3.54
C LEU A 73 -1.57 16.45 3.21
N SER A 74 -1.74 15.61 4.23
CA SER A 74 -2.28 14.25 4.10
C SER A 74 -3.69 14.27 3.49
N GLU A 75 -4.57 15.13 4.02
CA GLU A 75 -5.94 15.30 3.52
C GLU A 75 -5.98 15.83 2.09
N MET A 76 -5.15 16.84 1.78
CA MET A 76 -5.07 17.35 0.41
C MET A 76 -4.60 16.26 -0.55
N SER A 77 -3.58 15.49 -0.19
CA SER A 77 -3.06 14.40 -1.02
C SER A 77 -4.13 13.32 -1.30
N ARG A 78 -4.98 13.01 -0.31
CA ARG A 78 -6.10 12.05 -0.42
C ARG A 78 -6.97 12.30 -1.65
N ARG A 79 -7.19 13.57 -2.01
CA ARG A 79 -8.04 13.97 -3.15
C ARG A 79 -7.49 13.54 -4.50
N GLY A 80 -6.18 13.49 -4.64
CA GLY A 80 -5.55 13.00 -5.87
C GLY A 80 -5.47 11.48 -5.94
N SER A 81 -5.12 10.84 -4.81
CA SER A 81 -5.14 9.39 -4.65
C SER A 81 -5.47 9.03 -3.20
N GLY A 82 -6.56 8.29 -2.96
CA GLY A 82 -7.04 8.00 -1.61
C GLY A 82 -5.95 7.44 -0.69
N SER A 83 -5.19 6.44 -1.15
CA SER A 83 -4.11 5.84 -0.36
C SER A 83 -2.89 6.74 -0.09
N SER A 84 -2.73 7.84 -0.84
CA SER A 84 -1.56 8.73 -0.68
C SER A 84 -1.54 9.48 0.65
N CYS A 85 -2.70 9.64 1.32
CA CYS A 85 -2.76 10.27 2.64
C CYS A 85 -1.92 9.52 3.69
N ARG A 86 -1.83 8.20 3.60
CA ARG A 86 -1.04 7.36 4.51
C ARG A 86 0.45 7.52 4.34
N SER A 87 0.92 7.98 3.18
CA SER A 87 2.35 8.18 2.89
C SER A 87 2.98 9.39 3.61
N PHE A 88 2.24 10.06 4.49
CA PHE A 88 2.70 11.17 5.32
C PHE A 88 3.13 10.75 6.73
N TYR A 89 2.84 9.51 7.13
CA TYR A 89 3.10 9.00 8.48
C TYR A 89 3.93 7.72 8.42
N SER A 90 4.75 7.51 9.44
CA SER A 90 5.72 6.41 9.54
C SER A 90 5.92 6.04 11.01
N PRO A 91 6.26 4.77 11.35
CA PRO A 91 6.30 3.61 10.45
C PRO A 91 4.89 3.07 10.12
N TRP A 92 3.90 3.38 10.94
CA TRP A 92 2.52 2.94 10.79
C TRP A 92 1.58 4.13 10.56
N SER A 93 0.61 3.94 9.68
CA SER A 93 -0.43 4.93 9.39
C SER A 93 -1.80 4.28 9.35
N LEU A 94 -2.76 4.92 10.02
CA LEU A 94 -4.15 4.54 10.02
C LEU A 94 -4.94 5.53 9.17
N TRP A 95 -5.72 5.05 8.20
CA TRP A 95 -6.64 5.89 7.43
C TRP A 95 -8.06 5.65 7.90
N GLN A 96 -8.62 6.64 8.60
CA GLN A 96 -10.01 6.66 9.05
C GLN A 96 -10.85 7.64 8.22
N ARG A 97 -12.14 7.75 8.53
CA ARG A 97 -13.07 8.69 7.86
C ARG A 97 -12.56 10.13 7.88
N GLY A 98 -11.98 10.55 9.02
CA GLY A 98 -11.47 11.90 9.25
C GLY A 98 -10.15 12.25 8.55
N GLY A 99 -9.43 11.27 8.01
CA GLY A 99 -8.09 11.47 7.45
C GLY A 99 -7.15 10.33 7.82
N ALA A 100 -5.88 10.45 7.41
CA ALA A 100 -4.84 9.56 7.90
C ALA A 100 -4.14 10.17 9.12
N GLU A 101 -3.72 9.30 10.03
CA GLU A 101 -3.02 9.64 11.26
C GLU A 101 -1.91 8.59 11.53
N PRO A 102 -0.92 8.89 12.36
CA PRO A 102 0.05 7.88 12.79
C PRO A 102 -0.62 6.89 13.74
N LEU A 103 -0.23 5.62 13.67
CA LEU A 103 -0.60 4.67 14.74
C LEU A 103 0.34 4.91 15.93
N HIS A 104 -0.23 5.34 17.05
CA HIS A 104 0.50 5.58 18.29
C HIS A 104 0.72 4.27 19.06
N ASN A 105 1.65 4.29 20.03
CA ASN A 105 1.90 3.20 20.98
C ASN A 105 2.44 1.90 20.34
N THR A 106 3.28 2.03 19.31
CA THR A 106 4.06 0.90 18.79
C THR A 106 5.44 1.38 18.35
N GLU A 107 6.46 0.61 18.72
CA GLU A 107 7.83 0.77 18.22
C GLU A 107 8.18 -0.28 17.17
N LEU A 108 7.19 -1.07 16.71
CA LEU A 108 7.40 -2.15 15.77
C LEU A 108 7.86 -1.60 14.42
N VAL A 109 9.14 -1.80 14.11
CA VAL A 109 9.73 -1.56 12.80
C VAL A 109 9.80 -2.88 12.04
N LEU A 110 9.35 -2.87 10.79
CA LEU A 110 9.30 -4.05 9.94
C LEU A 110 10.34 -3.97 8.83
N LEU A 111 11.10 -5.05 8.65
CA LEU A 111 11.87 -5.25 7.43
C LEU A 111 10.91 -5.71 6.32
N HIS A 112 11.08 -5.18 5.12
CA HIS A 112 10.18 -5.44 4.01
C HIS A 112 10.92 -6.09 2.83
N GLN A 113 10.38 -7.21 2.37
CA GLN A 113 10.83 -7.91 1.17
C GLN A 113 9.63 -8.10 0.24
N VAL A 114 9.85 -7.98 -1.06
CA VAL A 114 8.82 -8.20 -2.08
C VAL A 114 9.29 -9.24 -3.08
N VAL A 115 8.48 -10.27 -3.30
CA VAL A 115 8.66 -11.20 -4.42
C VAL A 115 7.88 -10.67 -5.61
N VAL A 116 8.59 -10.13 -6.60
CA VAL A 116 8.01 -9.63 -7.84
C VAL A 116 7.82 -10.80 -8.79
N VAL A 117 6.58 -11.30 -8.82
CA VAL A 117 6.17 -12.49 -9.59
C VAL A 117 5.94 -12.16 -11.06
N GLU A 118 5.45 -10.97 -11.36
CA GLU A 118 5.20 -10.54 -12.73
C GLU A 118 5.56 -9.06 -12.90
N SER A 119 6.41 -8.77 -13.89
CA SER A 119 6.67 -7.41 -14.36
C SER A 119 5.83 -7.17 -15.61
N GLY A 120 4.61 -6.70 -15.41
CA GLY A 120 3.64 -6.56 -16.49
C GLY A 120 2.48 -5.64 -16.13
N LYS A 121 1.82 -5.10 -17.16
CA LYS A 121 0.66 -4.23 -16.96
C LYS A 121 -0.51 -5.08 -16.42
N LYS A 122 -1.02 -4.70 -15.25
CA LYS A 122 -2.20 -5.30 -14.64
C LYS A 122 -3.34 -5.36 -15.66
N SER A 123 -3.99 -6.52 -15.80
CA SER A 123 -5.16 -6.71 -16.66
C SER A 123 -6.32 -5.79 -16.25
N VAL A 124 -6.48 -5.60 -14.95
CA VAL A 124 -7.47 -4.71 -14.33
C VAL A 124 -6.75 -3.72 -13.42
N SER A 125 -6.99 -2.41 -13.60
CA SER A 125 -6.42 -1.38 -12.72
C SER A 125 -7.07 -1.40 -11.32
N SER A 126 -6.39 -0.93 -10.28
CA SER A 126 -6.99 -0.86 -8.93
C SER A 126 -8.27 -0.03 -8.88
N SER A 127 -8.34 1.08 -9.65
CA SER A 127 -9.56 1.89 -9.75
C SER A 127 -10.72 1.12 -10.40
N GLU A 128 -10.42 0.28 -11.39
CA GLU A 128 -11.40 -0.60 -12.00
C GLU A 128 -11.82 -1.73 -11.06
N ALA A 129 -10.87 -2.35 -10.35
CA ALA A 129 -11.13 -3.35 -9.33
C ALA A 129 -12.10 -2.83 -8.25
N HIS A 130 -11.89 -1.61 -7.74
CA HIS A 130 -12.78 -0.98 -6.76
C HIS A 130 -14.21 -0.79 -7.28
N ARG A 131 -14.41 -0.60 -8.59
CA ARG A 131 -15.74 -0.50 -9.19
C ARG A 131 -16.43 -1.85 -9.34
N ARG A 132 -15.67 -2.92 -9.55
CA ARG A 132 -16.19 -4.29 -9.76
C ARG A 132 -16.46 -5.03 -8.46
N VAL A 133 -15.57 -4.93 -7.47
CA VAL A 133 -15.66 -5.67 -6.20
C VAL A 133 -17.04 -5.62 -5.53
N PRO A 134 -17.78 -4.49 -5.54
CA PRO A 134 -19.13 -4.45 -4.97
C PRO A 134 -20.15 -5.41 -5.59
N SER A 135 -19.93 -5.92 -6.81
CA SER A 135 -20.81 -6.90 -7.45
C SER A 135 -20.56 -8.35 -6.98
N SER A 136 -19.50 -8.59 -6.19
CA SER A 136 -19.25 -9.91 -5.60
C SER A 136 -20.30 -10.28 -4.55
N ALA A 137 -20.76 -11.53 -4.57
CA ALA A 137 -21.62 -12.09 -3.53
C ALA A 137 -20.97 -12.06 -2.12
N LEU A 138 -19.63 -12.08 -2.05
CA LEU A 138 -18.86 -12.03 -0.80
C LEU A 138 -18.68 -10.60 -0.27
N PHE A 139 -19.09 -9.58 -1.03
CA PHE A 139 -18.97 -8.18 -0.62
C PHE A 139 -19.87 -7.83 0.56
N LYS A 140 -20.99 -8.54 0.73
CA LYS A 140 -21.85 -8.35 1.92
C LYS A 140 -21.05 -8.63 3.19
N GLY A 141 -21.05 -7.67 4.13
CA GLY A 141 -20.30 -7.77 5.37
C GLY A 141 -18.79 -7.46 5.24
N ARG A 142 -18.28 -7.17 4.03
CA ARG A 142 -16.85 -6.91 3.83
C ARG A 142 -16.34 -5.69 4.60
N PRO A 143 -17.03 -4.52 4.59
CA PRO A 143 -16.60 -3.37 5.38
C PRO A 143 -16.50 -3.68 6.88
N GLU A 144 -17.46 -4.43 7.43
CA GLU A 144 -17.50 -4.82 8.84
C GLU A 144 -16.37 -5.80 9.18
N ARG A 145 -16.10 -6.78 8.31
CA ARG A 145 -14.95 -7.69 8.47
C ARG A 145 -13.62 -6.95 8.43
N ALA A 146 -13.48 -5.97 7.53
CA ALA A 146 -12.28 -5.14 7.41
C ALA A 146 -12.02 -4.36 8.71
N GLU A 147 -13.07 -3.71 9.23
CA GLU A 147 -13.02 -2.92 10.45
C GLU A 147 -12.68 -3.78 11.68
N ALA A 148 -13.29 -4.97 11.78
CA ALA A 148 -12.99 -5.91 12.86
C ALA A 148 -11.53 -6.36 12.83
N ARG A 149 -11.02 -6.79 11.66
CA ARG A 149 -9.62 -7.19 11.49
C ARG A 149 -8.64 -6.06 11.76
N LEU A 150 -8.97 -4.83 11.36
CA LEU A 150 -8.16 -3.66 11.64
C LEU A 150 -8.00 -3.44 13.16
N LYS A 151 -9.11 -3.50 13.91
CA LYS A 151 -9.09 -3.39 15.38
C LYS A 151 -8.24 -4.50 16.00
N SER A 152 -8.44 -5.74 15.57
CA SER A 152 -7.63 -6.87 16.04
C SER A 152 -6.15 -6.71 15.71
N LEU A 153 -5.81 -6.23 14.51
CA LEU A 153 -4.41 -6.02 14.12
C LEU A 153 -3.73 -4.95 14.96
N ILE A 154 -4.43 -3.85 15.27
CA ILE A 154 -3.91 -2.80 16.16
C ILE A 154 -3.63 -3.37 17.55
N GLN A 155 -4.54 -4.16 18.10
CA GLN A 155 -4.35 -4.82 19.40
C GLN A 155 -3.16 -5.78 19.37
N VAL A 156 -3.08 -6.63 18.37
CA VAL A 156 -1.98 -7.59 18.18
C VAL A 156 -0.62 -6.90 18.06
N ILE A 157 -0.55 -5.76 17.36
CA ILE A 157 0.69 -4.96 17.28
C ILE A 157 1.10 -4.44 18.67
N ALA A 158 0.15 -4.00 19.49
CA ALA A 158 0.43 -3.52 20.85
C ALA A 158 0.86 -4.66 21.80
N GLU A 159 0.25 -5.84 21.64
CA GLU A 159 0.53 -7.03 22.45
C GLU A 159 1.75 -7.83 21.94
N SER A 160 2.32 -7.45 20.79
CA SER A 160 3.41 -8.15 20.11
C SER A 160 3.09 -9.63 19.78
N ASP A 161 1.82 -9.95 19.54
CA ASP A 161 1.38 -11.29 19.18
C ASP A 161 1.63 -11.59 17.69
N TRP A 162 2.87 -11.97 17.39
CA TRP A 162 3.31 -12.11 16.02
C TRP A 162 2.52 -13.17 15.23
N ARG A 163 2.10 -14.27 15.86
CA ARG A 163 1.35 -15.34 15.19
C ARG A 163 -0.02 -14.86 14.76
N HIS A 164 -0.77 -14.23 15.65
CA HIS A 164 -2.10 -13.72 15.30
C HIS A 164 -2.02 -12.61 14.25
N GLY A 165 -0.95 -11.82 14.24
CA GLY A 165 -0.74 -10.79 13.23
C GLY A 165 -0.59 -11.39 11.83
N PHE A 166 0.13 -12.51 11.70
CA PHE A 166 0.20 -13.28 10.46
C PHE A 166 -1.17 -13.78 10.03
N GLU A 167 -1.94 -14.36 10.95
CA GLU A 167 -3.27 -14.93 10.65
C GLU A 167 -4.26 -13.87 10.17
N ILE A 168 -4.21 -12.66 10.76
CA ILE A 168 -5.03 -11.52 10.33
C ILE A 168 -4.61 -11.04 8.95
N CYS A 169 -3.31 -10.77 8.74
CA CYS A 169 -2.78 -10.34 7.44
C CYS A 169 -3.10 -11.36 6.34
N TRP A 170 -2.89 -12.65 6.65
CA TRP A 170 -3.17 -13.77 5.76
C TRP A 170 -4.64 -13.81 5.34
N SER A 171 -5.54 -13.78 6.33
CA SER A 171 -6.97 -13.80 6.08
C SER A 171 -7.46 -12.58 5.29
N GLU A 172 -6.89 -11.40 5.56
CA GLU A 172 -7.31 -10.15 4.93
C GLU A 172 -6.97 -10.09 3.43
N PHE A 173 -5.75 -10.47 3.04
CA PHE A 173 -5.42 -10.47 1.61
C PHE A 173 -6.19 -11.57 0.87
N TRP A 174 -6.44 -12.73 1.49
CA TRP A 174 -7.26 -13.78 0.86
C TRP A 174 -8.72 -13.36 0.66
N ASP A 175 -9.35 -12.72 1.66
CA ASP A 175 -10.71 -12.17 1.52
C ASP A 175 -10.74 -11.12 0.39
N MET A 176 -9.74 -10.24 0.33
CA MET A 176 -9.62 -9.26 -0.75
C MET A 176 -9.51 -9.93 -2.13
N HIS A 177 -8.64 -10.94 -2.28
CA HIS A 177 -8.46 -11.61 -3.56
C HIS A 177 -9.67 -12.46 -3.97
N ALA A 178 -10.38 -13.07 -3.01
CA ALA A 178 -11.63 -13.76 -3.29
C ALA A 178 -12.70 -12.83 -3.87
N LEU A 179 -12.75 -11.57 -3.43
CA LEU A 179 -13.66 -10.57 -4.00
C LEU A 179 -13.36 -10.26 -5.47
N PHE A 180 -12.09 -10.29 -5.89
CA PHE A 180 -11.74 -10.08 -7.30
C PHE A 180 -12.29 -11.21 -8.17
N GLU A 181 -12.06 -12.45 -7.76
CA GLU A 181 -12.49 -13.66 -8.48
C GLU A 181 -14.02 -13.82 -8.54
N THR A 182 -14.71 -13.36 -7.50
CA THR A 182 -16.18 -13.47 -7.38
C THR A 182 -16.94 -12.23 -7.83
N SER A 183 -16.24 -11.17 -8.24
CA SER A 183 -16.85 -9.98 -8.83
C SER A 183 -17.30 -10.22 -10.27
N PHE A 184 -18.13 -9.32 -10.81
CA PHE A 184 -18.54 -9.31 -12.22
C PHE A 184 -18.18 -7.99 -12.90
N PRO A 185 -17.47 -8.00 -14.04
CA PRO A 185 -16.77 -9.16 -14.62
C PRO A 185 -15.61 -9.63 -13.73
N SER A 186 -15.46 -10.95 -13.57
CA SER A 186 -14.43 -11.52 -12.70
C SER A 186 -13.02 -11.30 -13.23
N PHE A 187 -12.06 -11.26 -12.31
CA PHE A 187 -10.64 -11.16 -12.63
C PHE A 187 -9.79 -11.63 -11.45
N GLY A 188 -8.59 -12.10 -11.77
CA GLY A 188 -7.60 -12.56 -10.80
C GLY A 188 -6.27 -11.84 -10.93
N TYR A 189 -5.66 -11.54 -9.80
CA TYR A 189 -4.27 -11.04 -9.76
C TYR A 189 -3.25 -12.11 -9.38
N MET A 190 -3.65 -13.13 -8.62
CA MET A 190 -2.72 -14.19 -8.21
C MET A 190 -2.29 -15.00 -9.43
N LYS A 191 -1.02 -15.38 -9.45
CA LYS A 191 -0.43 -16.27 -10.46
C LYS A 191 0.04 -17.56 -9.79
N PRO A 192 0.33 -18.62 -10.55
CA PRO A 192 0.89 -19.85 -10.00
C PRO A 192 2.14 -19.62 -9.13
N ALA A 193 3.02 -18.71 -9.54
CA ALA A 193 4.20 -18.35 -8.75
C ALA A 193 3.84 -17.57 -7.46
N SER A 194 2.79 -16.75 -7.45
CA SER A 194 2.28 -16.15 -6.21
C SER A 194 1.84 -17.24 -5.23
N LEU A 195 1.05 -18.21 -5.71
CA LEU A 195 0.56 -19.33 -4.89
C LEU A 195 1.71 -20.19 -4.35
N ALA A 196 2.74 -20.45 -5.17
CA ALA A 196 3.90 -21.22 -4.75
C ALA A 196 4.73 -20.50 -3.66
N VAL A 197 4.83 -19.17 -3.73
CA VAL A 197 5.42 -18.37 -2.65
C VAL A 197 4.58 -18.49 -1.38
N LEU A 198 3.25 -18.35 -1.49
CA LEU A 198 2.33 -18.46 -0.35
C LEU A 198 2.42 -19.85 0.31
N GLU A 199 2.49 -20.91 -0.48
CA GLU A 199 2.67 -22.29 0.02
C GLU A 199 3.99 -22.45 0.78
N LEU A 200 5.08 -21.91 0.26
CA LEU A 200 6.38 -21.94 0.93
C LEU A 200 6.32 -21.25 2.29
N ILE A 201 5.75 -20.05 2.36
CA ILE A 201 5.65 -19.30 3.62
C ILE A 201 4.67 -19.98 4.60
N ARG A 202 3.59 -20.58 4.11
CA ARG A 202 2.71 -21.38 4.97
C ARG A 202 3.48 -22.54 5.61
N LYS A 203 4.27 -23.27 4.83
CA LYS A 203 5.10 -24.36 5.34
C LYS A 203 6.12 -23.89 6.37
N GLU A 204 6.73 -22.71 6.17
CA GLU A 204 7.63 -22.08 7.14
C GLU A 204 6.93 -21.92 8.50
N TRP A 205 5.72 -21.35 8.51
CA TRP A 205 4.90 -21.18 9.71
C TRP A 205 4.42 -22.50 10.33
N GLU A 206 4.14 -23.52 9.53
CA GLU A 206 3.71 -24.83 10.02
C GLU A 206 4.85 -25.58 10.72
N VAL A 207 6.06 -25.53 10.15
CA VAL A 207 7.23 -26.24 10.68
C VAL A 207 7.86 -25.50 11.85
N ASN A 208 8.06 -24.19 11.73
CA ASN A 208 8.84 -23.41 12.69
C ASN A 208 7.96 -22.67 13.71
N GLN A 209 6.64 -22.65 13.51
CA GLN A 209 5.69 -21.87 14.32
C GLN A 209 6.01 -20.36 14.36
N ASP A 210 6.88 -19.89 13.47
CA ASP A 210 7.25 -18.50 13.25
C ASP A 210 7.53 -18.29 11.75
N GLY A 211 7.51 -17.04 11.31
CA GLY A 211 7.72 -16.66 9.91
C GLY A 211 7.37 -15.19 9.65
N PRO A 212 7.48 -14.70 8.42
CA PRO A 212 7.05 -13.34 8.09
C PRO A 212 5.53 -13.21 8.08
N TRP A 213 5.01 -12.01 8.37
CA TRP A 213 3.67 -11.62 7.93
C TRP A 213 3.63 -11.52 6.41
N VAL A 214 2.50 -11.87 5.82
CA VAL A 214 2.33 -11.93 4.36
C VAL A 214 1.13 -11.09 3.93
N THR A 215 1.29 -10.32 2.86
CA THR A 215 0.17 -9.64 2.21
C THR A 215 0.35 -9.52 0.70
N MET A 216 -0.74 -9.27 0.00
CA MET A 216 -0.78 -9.01 -1.43
C MET A 216 -1.70 -7.81 -1.69
N ASP A 217 -1.26 -6.92 -2.57
CA ASP A 217 -2.07 -5.80 -3.08
C ASP A 217 -2.91 -6.26 -4.30
N ALA A 218 -3.50 -5.32 -5.03
CA ALA A 218 -4.09 -5.54 -6.35
C ALA A 218 -3.02 -5.92 -7.41
N GLY A 219 -2.38 -7.08 -7.30
CA GLY A 219 -1.30 -7.57 -8.17
C GLY A 219 -0.79 -8.96 -7.77
N ALA A 220 0.14 -9.50 -8.57
CA ALA A 220 0.68 -10.85 -8.36
C ALA A 220 1.82 -10.90 -7.32
N ASN A 221 2.34 -9.75 -6.90
CA ASN A 221 3.47 -9.69 -5.99
C ASN A 221 3.10 -10.08 -4.58
N VAL A 222 4.02 -10.74 -3.90
CA VAL A 222 3.88 -11.12 -2.49
C VAL A 222 4.78 -10.24 -1.66
N HIS A 223 4.21 -9.59 -0.65
CA HIS A 223 4.92 -8.77 0.32
C HIS A 223 5.13 -9.57 1.59
N LEU A 224 6.38 -9.63 2.03
CA LEU A 224 6.81 -10.31 3.24
C LEU A 224 7.35 -9.28 4.22
N LEU A 225 6.81 -9.28 5.42
CA LEU A 225 7.14 -8.36 6.49
C LEU A 225 7.74 -9.14 7.65
N TYR A 226 8.92 -8.73 8.09
CA TYR A 226 9.69 -9.42 9.10
C TYR A 226 9.92 -8.49 10.29
N ARG A 227 9.97 -9.05 11.49
CA ARG A 227 10.56 -8.37 12.65
C ARG A 227 12.07 -8.21 12.44
N GLU A 228 12.70 -7.30 13.19
CA GLU A 228 14.14 -7.07 13.08
C GLU A 228 14.99 -8.32 13.41
N ASP A 229 14.57 -9.13 14.39
CA ASP A 229 15.22 -10.38 14.79
C ASP A 229 15.16 -11.47 13.70
N GLN A 230 14.22 -11.35 12.75
CA GLN A 230 14.04 -12.27 11.63
C GLN A 230 14.90 -11.92 10.40
N LYS A 231 15.86 -11.00 10.51
CA LYS A 231 16.74 -10.61 9.39
C LYS A 231 17.45 -11.80 8.72
N ASN A 232 17.94 -12.74 9.52
CA ASN A 232 18.60 -13.95 9.00
C ASN A 232 17.62 -14.87 8.27
N LEU A 233 16.40 -15.02 8.80
CA LEU A 233 15.32 -15.75 8.12
C LEU A 233 14.99 -15.11 6.77
N ALA A 234 14.87 -13.78 6.72
CA ALA A 234 14.58 -13.04 5.49
C ALA A 234 15.68 -13.22 4.42
N GLN A 235 16.95 -13.33 4.84
CA GLN A 235 18.07 -13.65 3.95
C GLN A 235 18.03 -15.10 3.45
N ASN A 236 17.72 -16.05 4.32
CA ASN A 236 17.61 -17.47 3.97
C ASN A 236 16.45 -17.72 2.99
N LEU A 237 15.29 -17.12 3.26
CA LEU A 237 14.13 -17.22 2.38
C LEU A 237 14.37 -16.55 1.03
N LYS A 238 15.15 -15.46 0.96
CA LYS A 238 15.45 -14.76 -0.30
C LYS A 238 15.96 -15.71 -1.38
N THR A 239 16.90 -16.59 -1.06
CA THR A 239 17.46 -17.57 -2.02
C THR A 239 16.38 -18.53 -2.51
N SER A 240 15.54 -19.02 -1.61
CA SER A 240 14.43 -19.92 -1.96
C SER A 240 13.34 -19.23 -2.78
N LEU A 241 13.10 -17.94 -2.57
CA LEU A 241 12.06 -17.16 -3.23
C LEU A 241 12.45 -16.69 -4.63
N GLN A 242 13.75 -16.57 -4.92
CA GLN A 242 14.27 -16.14 -6.24
C GLN A 242 13.84 -17.04 -7.40
N LYS A 243 13.49 -18.30 -7.14
CA LYS A 243 12.94 -19.21 -8.15
C LYS A 243 11.54 -18.82 -8.64
N PHE A 244 10.82 -17.98 -7.89
CA PHE A 244 9.46 -17.56 -8.20
C PHE A 244 9.36 -16.14 -8.78
N GLY A 245 10.45 -15.37 -8.74
CA GLY A 245 10.47 -13.99 -9.19
C GLY A 245 11.63 -13.20 -8.63
N LYS A 246 11.74 -11.93 -9.06
CA LYS A 246 12.78 -11.03 -8.54
C LYS A 246 12.45 -10.63 -7.11
N VAL A 247 13.36 -10.87 -6.18
CA VAL A 247 13.19 -10.48 -4.77
C VAL A 247 13.81 -9.09 -4.53
N LEU A 248 12.97 -8.12 -4.16
CA LEU A 248 13.36 -6.74 -3.83
C LEU A 248 13.33 -6.52 -2.31
N GLY A 249 14.10 -5.53 -1.85
CA GLY A 249 14.22 -5.20 -0.43
C GLY A 249 15.27 -6.04 0.30
N LEU A 250 15.19 -5.95 1.64
CA LEU A 250 16.26 -6.06 2.64
C LEU A 250 17.06 -4.77 2.79
#